data_AF-A0A8B4BWU0-F1
#
_entry.id   AF-A0A8B4BWU0-F1
#
_cell.length_a   1.000
_cell.length_b   1.000
_cell.length_c   1.000
_cell.angle_alpha   90.00
_cell.angle_beta   90.00
_cell.angle_gamma   90.00
#
_symmetry.space_group_name_H-M   'P 1'
#
loop_
_entity.id
_entity.type
_entity.pdbx_description
1 polymer ?
#
loop_
_entity_poly.entity_id
_entity_poly.type
_entity_poly.pdbx_seq_one_letter_code
_entity_poly.pdbx_strand_id
1 'polypeptide(L)' 'MDRYSCLAYLLFQTGDGTVKEAAIRLVQGSLTLEEAKADSTLKPYLEACEKRLNIQPPDAGLVYAFMANYVYAV' A
#
# COMPACT_ATOMS: atom_id res chain seq x y z
N MET A 1 -6.94 11.48 5.81
CA MET A 1 -6.37 10.42 4.95
C MET A 1 -5.80 9.36 5.86
N ASP A 2 -6.26 8.13 5.69
CA ASP A 2 -5.86 7.01 6.54
C ASP A 2 -4.44 6.55 6.24
N ARG A 3 -3.69 6.25 7.32
CA ARG A 3 -2.32 5.71 7.27
C ARG A 3 -2.26 4.48 6.35
N TYR A 4 -3.32 3.68 6.36
CA TYR A 4 -3.46 2.48 5.55
C TYR A 4 -3.42 2.77 4.05
N SER A 5 -4.22 3.74 3.58
CA SER A 5 -4.27 4.16 2.18
C SER A 5 -2.91 4.68 1.69
N CYS A 6 -2.22 5.44 2.54
CA CYS A 6 -0.87 5.90 2.24
C CYS A 6 0.12 4.74 2.13
N LEU A 7 0.06 3.76 3.02
CA LEU A 7 0.94 2.59 2.98
C LEU A 7 0.72 1.77 1.72
N ALA A 8 -0.55 1.48 1.37
CA ALA A 8 -0.86 0.76 0.16
C ALA A 8 -0.38 1.52 -1.09
N TYR A 9 -0.57 2.84 -1.15
CA TYR A 9 -0.03 3.64 -2.25
C TYR A 9 1.50 3.58 -2.33
N LEU A 10 2.21 3.68 -1.21
CA LEU A 10 3.68 3.60 -1.19
C LEU A 10 4.18 2.21 -1.62
N LEU A 11 3.49 1.14 -1.23
CA LEU A 11 3.78 -0.22 -1.70
C LEU A 11 3.53 -0.35 -3.20
N PHE A 12 2.46 0.24 -3.72
CA PHE A 12 2.15 0.23 -5.15
C PHE A 12 3.20 0.98 -6.00
N GLN A 13 3.93 1.92 -5.40
CA GLN A 13 5.03 2.63 -6.06
C GLN A 13 6.34 1.84 -6.11
N THR A 14 6.40 0.65 -5.49
CA THR A 14 7.59 -0.20 -5.57
C THR A 14 7.76 -0.78 -6.98
N GLY A 15 8.98 -1.15 -7.38
CA GLY A 15 9.24 -1.76 -8.69
C GLY A 15 8.84 -3.23 -8.79
N ASP A 16 8.49 -3.87 -7.66
CA ASP A 16 8.23 -5.30 -7.58
C ASP A 16 6.76 -5.61 -7.88
N GLY A 17 6.51 -6.46 -8.88
CA GLY A 17 5.16 -6.82 -9.30
C GLY A 17 4.34 -7.48 -8.20
N THR A 18 4.96 -8.30 -7.36
CA THR A 18 4.30 -9.01 -6.25
C THR A 18 3.85 -8.03 -5.18
N VAL A 19 4.70 -7.06 -4.86
CA VAL A 19 4.40 -6.01 -3.87
C VAL A 19 3.32 -5.07 -4.37
N LYS A 20 3.33 -4.73 -5.67
CA LYS A 20 2.24 -3.96 -6.29
C LYS A 20 0.91 -4.68 -6.21
N GLU A 21 0.87 -5.96 -6.55
CA GLU A 21 -0.35 -6.75 -6.49
C GLU A 21 -0.86 -6.87 -5.04
N ALA A 22 0.04 -7.08 -4.08
CA ALA A 22 -0.30 -7.06 -2.67
C ALA A 22 -0.87 -5.69 -2.22
N ALA A 23 -0.34 -4.58 -2.73
CA ALA A 23 -0.86 -3.24 -2.46
C ALA A 23 -2.29 -3.04 -2.98
N ILE A 24 -2.58 -3.57 -4.18
CA ILE A 24 -3.94 -3.56 -4.74
C ILE A 24 -4.87 -4.42 -3.87
N ARG A 25 -4.45 -5.64 -3.53
CA ARG A 25 -5.22 -6.57 -2.68
C ARG A 25 -5.50 -6.00 -1.29
N LEU A 26 -4.56 -5.24 -0.73
CA LEU A 26 -4.75 -4.48 0.50
C LEU A 26 -5.91 -3.49 0.35
N VAL A 27 -5.87 -2.63 -0.68
CA VAL A 27 -6.93 -1.64 -0.94
C VAL A 27 -8.29 -2.28 -1.22
N GLN A 28 -8.30 -3.43 -1.89
CA GLN A 28 -9.52 -4.20 -2.18
C GLN A 28 -10.05 -4.96 -0.96
N GLY A 29 -9.32 -5.01 0.16
CA GLY A 29 -9.69 -5.79 1.34
C GLY A 29 -9.53 -7.31 1.18
N SER A 30 -8.89 -7.77 0.10
CA SER A 30 -8.57 -9.19 -0.15
C SER A 30 -7.27 -9.66 0.51
N LEU A 31 -6.55 -8.73 1.15
CA LEU A 31 -5.37 -8.98 1.96
C LEU A 31 -5.42 -8.00 3.13
N THR A 32 -5.27 -8.49 4.36
CA THR A 32 -5.21 -7.61 5.54
C THR A 32 -3.78 -7.11 5.78
N LEU A 33 -3.64 -6.02 6.55
CA LEU A 33 -2.31 -5.51 6.91
C LEU A 33 -1.52 -6.53 7.73
N GLU A 34 -2.19 -7.28 8.60
CA GLU A 34 -1.56 -8.28 9.47
C GLU A 34 -1.01 -9.44 8.65
N GLU A 35 -1.76 -9.94 7.67
CA GLU A 35 -1.28 -10.96 6.73
C GLU A 35 -0.10 -10.45 5.91
N ALA A 36 -0.17 -9.22 5.40
CA ALA A 36 0.93 -8.63 4.65
C ALA A 36 2.20 -8.43 5.52
N LYS A 37 2.05 -8.15 6.82
CA LYS A 37 3.16 -8.06 7.78
C LYS A 37 3.75 -9.42 8.17
N ALA A 38 2.93 -10.47 8.14
CA ALA A 38 3.37 -11.85 8.37
C ALA A 38 4.12 -12.41 7.16
N ASP A 39 3.85 -11.90 5.95
CA ASP A 39 4.57 -12.28 4.73
C ASP A 39 6.01 -11.76 4.74
N SER A 40 6.97 -12.68 4.71
CA SER A 40 8.41 -12.36 4.76
C SER A 40 8.91 -11.58 3.54
N THR A 41 8.19 -11.68 2.41
CA THR A 41 8.50 -10.97 1.17
C THR A 41 8.00 -9.53 1.24
N LEU A 42 6.80 -9.30 1.79
CA LEU A 42 6.18 -7.97 1.85
C LEU A 42 6.65 -7.15 3.06
N LYS A 43 6.96 -7.81 4.17
CA LYS A 43 7.43 -7.19 5.41
C LYS A 43 8.53 -6.13 5.23
N PRO A 44 9.65 -6.39 4.53
CA PRO A 44 10.70 -5.37 4.37
C PRO A 44 10.19 -4.13 3.61
N TYR A 45 9.31 -4.31 2.62
CA TYR A 45 8.70 -3.21 1.87
C TYR A 45 7.73 -2.42 2.74
N LEU A 46 6.93 -3.10 3.55
CA LEU A 46 6.03 -2.47 4.52
C LEU A 46 6.81 -1.62 5.53
N GLU A 47 7.87 -2.16 6.12
CA GLU A 47 8.71 -1.41 7.06
C GLU A 47 9.37 -0.18 6.40
N ALA A 48 9.83 -0.31 5.15
CA ALA A 48 10.36 0.81 4.38
C ALA A 48 9.28 1.88 4.10
N CYS A 49 8.07 1.46 3.74
CA CYS A 49 6.94 2.37 3.51
C CYS A 49 6.50 3.07 4.80
N GLU A 50 6.47 2.37 5.94
CA GLU A 50 6.14 2.96 7.25
C GLU A 50 7.18 4.01 7.66
N LYS A 51 8.47 3.73 7.46
CA LYS A 51 9.54 4.72 7.70
C LYS A 51 9.39 5.93 6.79
N ARG A 52 9.14 5.70 5.49
CA ARG A 52 8.96 6.78 4.52
C ARG A 52 7.75 7.64 4.86
N LEU A 53 6.63 7.04 5.26
CA LEU A 53 5.41 7.73 5.65
C LEU A 53 5.61 8.67 6.85
N ASN A 54 6.43 8.28 7.82
CA ASN A 54 6.76 9.11 8.98
C ASN A 54 7.69 10.31 8.62
N ILE A 55 8.49 10.19 7.56
CA ILE A 55 9.40 11.25 7.10
C ILE A 55 8.69 12.20 6.14
N GLN A 56 8.03 11.63 5.14
CA GLN A 56 7.35 12.36 4.07
C GLN A 56 6.11 11.57 3.64
N PRO A 57 4.91 12.02 4.05
CA PRO A 57 3.68 11.41 3.56
C PRO A 57 3.50 11.66 2.06
N PRO A 58 2.91 10.71 1.33
CA PRO A 58 2.57 10.89 -0.07
C PRO A 58 1.49 11.97 -0.25
N ASP A 59 1.42 12.53 -1.46
CA ASP A 59 0.39 13.49 -1.82
C ASP A 59 -1.01 12.88 -1.72
N ALA A 60 -1.91 13.58 -1.04
CA ALA A 60 -3.24 13.08 -0.79
C ALA A 60 -4.06 12.92 -2.09
N GLY A 61 -3.90 13.80 -3.07
CA GLY A 61 -4.59 13.68 -4.36
C GLY A 61 -4.21 12.39 -5.08
N LEU A 62 -2.92 12.03 -5.08
CA LEU A 62 -2.43 10.79 -5.69
C LEU A 62 -2.94 9.54 -4.96
N VAL A 63 -2.94 9.56 -3.63
CA VAL A 63 -3.45 8.43 -2.84
C VAL A 63 -4.96 8.25 -3.05
N TYR A 64 -5.74 9.34 -3.10
CA TYR A 64 -7.17 9.24 -3.40
C TYR A 64 -7.42 8.73 -4.81
N ALA A 65 -6.66 9.20 -5.82
CA ALA A 65 -6.76 8.70 -7.18
C ALA A 65 -6.42 7.19 -7.25
N PHE A 66 -5.37 6.76 -6.54
CA PHE A 66 -5.02 5.35 -6.42
C PHE A 66 -6.17 4.54 -5.81
N MET A 67 -6.70 4.98 -4.67
CA MET A 67 -7.84 4.29 -4.05
C MET A 67 -9.05 4.24 -4.99
N ALA A 68 -9.41 5.35 -5.63
CA ALA A 68 -10.54 5.39 -6.56
C ALA A 68 -10.37 4.39 -7.72
N ASN A 69 -9.15 4.22 -8.24
CA ASN A 69 -8.87 3.28 -9.34
C ASN A 69 -8.95 1.81 -8.93
N TYR A 70 -8.65 1.45 -7.68
CA TYR A 70 -8.51 0.04 -7.26
C TYR A 70 -9.55 -0.43 -6.23
N VAL A 71 -10.19 0.47 -5.48
CA VAL A 71 -11.31 0.12 -4.57
C VAL A 71 -12.55 -0.29 -5.35
N TYR A 72 -12.83 0.37 -6.48
CA TYR A 72 -14.03 0.15 -7.29
C TYR A 72 -13.76 -0.59 -8.60
N ALA A 73 -12.54 -1.10 -8.80
CA ALA A 73 -12.25 -2.03 -9.89
C ALA A 73 -12.91 -3.38 -9.58
N VAL A 74 -14.22 -3.45 -9.84
CA VAL A 74 -15.03 -4.67 -9.88
C VAL A 74 -15.22 -5.07 -11.33
#